data_AF-A0A6N9TQM3-F1
#
_entry.id   AF-A0A6N9TQM3-F1
#
_cell.length_a   1.000
_cell.length_b   1.000
_cell.length_c   1.000
_cell.angle_alpha   90.00
_cell.angle_beta   90.00
_cell.angle_gamma   90.00
#
_symmetry.space_group_name_H-M   'P 1'
#
loop_
_entity.id
_entity.type
_entity.pdbx_description
1 polymer ?
#
loop_
_entity_poly.entity_id
_entity_poly.type
_entity_poly.pdbx_seq_one_letter_code
_entity_poly.pdbx_strand_id
1 'polypeptide(L)'
;MVVEVPWQRLSPEALNGLLEEVATRDGTDYGAREVTLGEKVAALRRRLEEGAAVVVFDEATGTANIVSREQLAARRPRPAGRRGGLNPGPEAGPRR
;
A
#
# COMPACT_ATOMS: atom_id res chain seq x y z
N MET A 1 -5.58 -4.58 -15.12
CA MET A 1 -5.28 -5.58 -14.08
C MET A 1 -3.99 -5.16 -13.43
N VAL A 2 -3.85 -5.27 -12.11
CA VAL A 2 -2.56 -5.00 -11.44
C VAL A 2 -1.89 -6.32 -11.09
N VAL A 3 -0.61 -6.44 -11.44
CA VAL A 3 0.22 -7.61 -11.18
C VAL A 3 1.33 -7.24 -10.19
N GLU A 4 1.53 -8.05 -9.15
CA GLU A 4 2.66 -7.87 -8.24
C GLU A 4 3.94 -8.26 -8.97
N VAL A 5 4.92 -7.36 -9.01
CA VAL A 5 6.21 -7.57 -9.66
C VAL A 5 7.32 -7.44 -8.61
N PRO A 6 8.23 -8.42 -8.50
CA PRO A 6 9.37 -8.29 -7.60
C PRO A 6 10.26 -7.14 -8.07
N TRP A 7 10.55 -6.20 -7.17
CA TRP A 7 11.38 -5.02 -7.46
C TRP A 7 12.78 -5.38 -7.95
N GLN A 8 13.30 -6.56 -7.58
CA GLN A 8 14.58 -7.10 -8.04
C GLN A 8 14.62 -7.40 -9.55
N ARG A 9 13.45 -7.51 -10.20
CA ARG A 9 13.35 -7.67 -11.67
C ARG A 9 13.25 -6.34 -12.41
N LEU A 10 13.09 -5.23 -11.70
CA LEU A 10 13.06 -3.89 -12.30
C LEU A 10 14.48 -3.36 -12.43
N SER A 11 14.74 -2.65 -13.52
CA SER A 11 15.98 -1.88 -13.66
C SER A 11 16.05 -0.80 -12.58
N PRO A 12 17.25 -0.42 -12.11
CA PRO A 12 17.43 0.62 -11.10
C PRO A 12 16.79 1.94 -11.51
N GLU A 13 16.82 2.30 -12.80
CA GLU A 13 16.18 3.49 -13.35
C GLU A 13 14.66 3.46 -13.21
N ALA A 14 14.04 2.32 -13.55
CA ALA A 14 12.59 2.14 -13.41
C ALA A 14 12.17 2.18 -11.94
N LEU A 15 12.94 1.52 -11.05
CA LEU A 15 12.68 1.57 -9.62
C LEU A 15 12.80 3.00 -9.07
N ASN A 16 13.85 3.74 -9.47
CA ASN A 16 14.05 5.11 -9.00
C ASN A 16 12.92 6.03 -9.45
N GLY A 17 12.52 5.97 -10.72
CA GLY A 17 11.40 6.76 -11.24
C GLY A 17 10.08 6.49 -10.48
N LEU A 18 9.84 5.23 -10.09
CA LEU A 18 8.67 4.88 -9.26
C LEU A 18 8.75 5.44 -7.85
N LEU A 19 9.93 5.36 -7.23
CA LEU A 19 10.16 5.90 -5.89
C LEU A 19 9.99 7.42 -5.88
N GLU A 20 10.49 8.10 -6.92
CA GLU A 20 10.36 9.54 -7.12
C GLU A 20 8.90 9.95 -7.35
N GLU A 21 8.16 9.24 -8.20
CA GLU A 21 6.73 9.48 -8.45
C GLU A 21 5.89 9.34 -7.16
N VAL A 22 6.14 8.28 -6.38
CA VAL A 22 5.45 8.04 -5.11
C VAL A 22 5.82 9.11 -4.08
N ALA A 23 7.11 9.44 -3.96
CA ALA A 23 7.58 10.48 -3.04
C ALA A 23 7.06 11.87 -3.42
N THR A 24 6.85 12.14 -4.71
CA THR A 24 6.30 13.39 -5.26
C THR A 24 4.80 13.49 -5.01
N ARG A 25 4.03 12.42 -5.23
CA ARG A 25 2.57 12.41 -4.96
C ARG A 25 2.22 12.49 -3.48
N ASP A 26 3.06 11.91 -2.62
CA ASP A 26 2.99 12.06 -1.17
C ASP A 26 3.52 13.43 -0.69
N GLY A 27 4.02 14.25 -1.62
CA GLY A 27 4.60 15.58 -1.41
C GLY A 27 3.60 16.73 -1.42
N THR A 28 2.35 16.52 -0.98
CA THR A 28 1.46 17.64 -0.63
C THR A 28 1.74 18.12 0.79
N ASP A 29 2.99 18.45 1.09
CA ASP A 29 3.38 19.19 2.29
C ASP A 29 4.77 19.80 2.05
N TYR A 30 4.78 20.91 1.30
CA TYR A 30 5.92 21.83 1.34
C TYR A 30 5.95 22.47 2.74
N GLY A 31 6.44 21.74 3.74
CA GLY A 31 6.27 22.09 5.15
C GLY A 31 7.48 21.71 6.02
N ALA A 32 8.51 22.54 6.00
CA ALA A 32 9.44 22.79 7.11
C ALA A 32 10.19 21.61 7.80
N ARG A 33 10.18 20.37 7.27
CA ARG A 33 11.05 19.29 7.75
C ARG A 33 11.78 18.67 6.56
N GLU A 34 13.10 18.75 6.61
CA GLU A 34 14.08 18.47 5.55
C GLU A 34 14.18 17.00 5.12
N VAL A 35 13.06 16.29 4.97
CA VAL A 35 13.08 14.96 4.38
C VAL A 35 13.18 15.16 2.87
N THR A 36 14.42 15.15 2.36
CA THR A 36 14.68 15.29 0.94
C THR A 36 14.02 14.16 0.15
N LEU A 37 13.75 14.40 -1.14
CA LEU A 37 13.25 13.38 -2.05
C LEU A 37 14.09 12.09 -1.96
N GLY A 38 15.42 12.23 -1.88
CA GLY A 38 16.36 11.13 -1.72
C GLY A 38 16.15 10.30 -0.44
N GLU A 39 15.87 10.95 0.69
CA GLU A 39 15.58 10.27 1.96
C GLU A 39 14.26 9.49 1.89
N LYS A 40 13.22 10.05 1.26
CA LYS A 40 11.95 9.33 1.01
C LYS A 40 12.16 8.12 0.10
N VAL A 41 12.93 8.28 -0.98
CA VAL A 41 13.30 7.21 -1.92
C VAL A 41 14.06 6.09 -1.19
N ALA A 42 15.04 6.43 -0.36
CA ALA A 42 15.79 5.48 0.44
C ALA A 42 14.91 4.73 1.45
N ALA A 43 14.00 5.43 2.14
CA ALA A 43 13.06 4.83 3.07
C ALA A 43 12.08 3.85 2.37
N LEU A 44 11.58 4.22 1.20
CA LEU A 44 10.72 3.34 0.38
C LEU A 44 11.49 2.11 -0.12
N ARG A 45 12.74 2.28 -0.57
CA ARG A 45 13.61 1.17 -0.95
C ARG A 45 13.81 0.19 0.20
N ARG A 46 14.08 0.70 1.41
CA ARG A 46 14.24 -0.14 2.60
C ARG A 46 12.96 -0.93 2.90
N ARG A 47 11.78 -0.32 2.76
CA ARG A 47 10.48 -1.02 2.90
C ARG A 47 10.27 -2.13 1.87
N LEU A 48 10.78 -1.96 0.65
CA LEU A 48 10.78 -3.00 -0.39
C LEU A 48 11.72 -4.15 -0.03
N GLU A 49 12.88 -3.85 0.56
CA GLU A 49 13.84 -4.85 1.05
C GLU A 49 13.28 -5.62 2.26
N GLU A 50 12.60 -4.94 3.18
CA GLU A 50 11.93 -5.55 4.34
C GLU A 50 10.65 -6.33 3.97
N GLY A 51 10.20 -6.23 2.72
CA GLY A 51 8.98 -6.90 2.25
C GLY A 51 7.67 -6.30 2.79
N ALA A 52 7.73 -5.10 3.38
CA ALA A 52 6.58 -4.32 3.84
C ALA A 52 5.88 -3.60 2.67
N ALA A 53 6.64 -3.26 1.62
CA ALA A 53 6.14 -2.72 0.37
C ALA A 53 6.36 -3.71 -0.79
N VAL A 54 5.52 -3.61 -1.80
CA VAL A 54 5.61 -4.39 -3.04
C VAL A 54 5.36 -3.48 -4.25
N VAL A 55 6.01 -3.80 -5.37
CA VAL A 55 5.76 -3.09 -6.62
C VAL A 55 4.60 -3.78 -7.33
N VAL A 56 3.65 -2.98 -7.81
CA VAL A 56 2.53 -3.42 -8.62
C VAL A 56 2.63 -2.79 -9.99
N PHE A 57 2.45 -3.56 -11.05
CA PHE A 57 2.40 -3.08 -12.41
C PHE A 57 0.96 -3.09 -12.90
N ASP A 58 0.48 -1.95 -13.37
CA ASP A 58 -0.82 -1.83 -13.99
C ASP A 58 -0.71 -2.09 -15.49
N GLU A 59 -1.28 -3.21 -15.95
CA GLU A 59 -1.26 -3.58 -17.36
C GLU A 59 -2.16 -2.71 -18.24
N ALA A 60 -3.15 -2.02 -17.65
CA ALA A 60 -4.05 -1.17 -18.41
C ALA A 60 -3.41 0.16 -18.77
N THR A 61 -2.60 0.73 -17.87
CA THR A 61 -1.87 1.98 -18.13
C THR A 61 -0.40 1.77 -18.50
N GLY A 62 0.12 0.55 -18.34
CA GLY A 62 1.54 0.24 -18.54
C GLY A 62 2.45 0.91 -17.49
N THR A 63 1.93 1.18 -16.29
CA THR A 63 2.62 1.97 -15.26
C THR A 63 2.83 1.12 -14.02
N ALA A 64 4.04 1.13 -13.46
CA ALA A 64 4.29 0.54 -12.16
C ALA A 64 3.97 1.53 -11.02
N ASN A 65 3.75 1.01 -9.82
CA ASN A 65 3.49 1.79 -8.63
C ASN A 65 3.92 1.01 -7.38
N ILE A 66 4.21 1.70 -6.28
CA ILE A 66 4.67 1.08 -5.04
C ILE A 66 3.55 1.17 -4.01
N VAL A 67 3.15 0.02 -3.47
CA VAL A 67 2.09 -0.06 -2.47
C VAL A 67 2.53 -0.94 -1.30
N SER A 68 2.07 -0.60 -0.10
CA SER A 68 2.26 -1.47 1.06
C SER A 68 1.50 -2.79 0.89
N ARG A 69 1.95 -3.87 1.51
CA ARG A 69 1.20 -5.15 1.48
C ARG A 69 -0.25 -5.00 1.96
N GLU A 70 -0.49 -4.15 2.95
CA GLU A 70 -1.84 -3.83 3.43
C GLU A 70 -2.72 -3.16 2.36
N GLN A 71 -2.14 -2.23 1.59
CA GLN A 71 -2.83 -1.55 0.50
C GLN A 71 -3.16 -2.52 -0.64
N LEU A 72 -2.23 -3.43 -0.98
CA LEU A 72 -2.48 -4.48 -1.96
C LEU A 72 -3.58 -5.44 -1.48
N ALA A 73 -3.58 -5.81 -0.20
CA ALA A 73 -4.61 -6.64 0.41
C ALA A 73 -5.99 -5.95 0.43
N ALA A 74 -6.03 -4.63 0.58
CA ALA A 74 -7.25 -3.83 0.51
C ALA A 74 -7.78 -3.65 -0.93
N ARG A 75 -6.88 -3.58 -1.91
CA ARG A 75 -7.20 -3.50 -3.35
C ARG A 75 -7.72 -4.81 -3.91
N ARG A 76 -7.25 -5.95 -3.39
CA ARG A 76 -7.89 -7.23 -3.67
C ARG A 76 -9.27 -7.19 -3.03
N PRO A 77 -10.35 -7.51 -3.78
CA PRO A 77 -11.66 -7.62 -3.16
C PRO A 77 -11.53 -8.59 -1.99
N ARG A 78 -11.85 -8.13 -0.77
CA ARG A 78 -11.89 -8.99 0.40
C ARG A 78 -12.75 -10.21 0.01
N PRO A 79 -12.26 -11.45 0.14
CA PRO A 79 -13.14 -12.60 -0.02
C PRO A 79 -14.27 -12.42 0.99
N ALA A 80 -15.49 -12.28 0.48
CA ALA A 80 -16.70 -12.18 1.28
C ALA A 80 -16.86 -13.50 2.05
N GLY A 81 -16.26 -13.58 3.24
CA GLY A 81 -16.02 -14.86 3.88
C GLY A 81 -15.86 -14.79 5.39
N ARG A 82 -16.74 -14.04 6.07
CA ARG A 82 -17.41 -14.41 7.33
C ARG A 82 -18.25 -13.25 7.84
N ARG A 83 -19.56 -13.33 7.55
CA ARG A 83 -20.56 -12.87 8.50
C ARG A 83 -20.52 -13.86 9.67
N GLY A 84 -19.78 -13.55 10.73
CA GLY A 84 -20.20 -13.89 12.09
C GLY A 84 -20.63 -12.56 12.68
N GLY A 85 -21.91 -12.25 12.81
CA GLY A 85 -22.84 -13.03 13.62
C GLY A 85 -22.66 -12.60 15.08
N LEU A 86 -22.99 -11.35 15.40
CA LEU A 86 -23.21 -10.94 16.79
C LEU A 86 -24.42 -10.00 16.87
N ASN A 87 -25.59 -10.60 16.71
CA ASN A 87 -26.73 -10.25 17.56
C ASN A 87 -27.50 -11.54 17.82
N PRO A 88 -27.56 -11.95 19.09
CA PRO A 88 -28.84 -11.83 19.77
C PRO A 88 -28.68 -11.03 21.07
N GLY A 89 -29.62 -10.10 21.29
CA GLY A 89 -29.67 -9.30 22.50
C GLY A 89 -29.92 -10.14 23.76
N PRO A 90 -29.59 -9.63 24.96
CA PRO A 90 -30.17 -10.16 26.17
C PRO A 90 -31.60 -9.64 26.28
N GLU A 91 -32.56 -10.48 25.91
CA GLU A 91 -33.87 -10.47 26.57
C GLU A 91 -33.63 -10.62 28.07
N ALA A 92 -33.79 -9.53 28.81
CA ALA A 92 -33.83 -9.53 30.27
C ALA A 92 -34.92 -8.57 30.74
N GLY A 93 -36.17 -9.02 30.60
CA GLY A 93 -37.14 -8.81 31.68
C GLY A 93 -36.89 -9.83 32.80
N PRO A 94 -37.40 -9.63 34.03
CA PRO A 94 -38.48 -8.72 34.38
C PRO A 94 -38.05 -7.60 35.34
N ARG A 95 -38.78 -6.49 35.25
CA ARG A 95 -38.92 -5.54 36.35
C ARG A 95 -39.66 -6.24 37.48
N ARG A 96 -39.05 -6.35 38.66
CA ARG A 96 -39.72 -6.40 39.97
C ARG A 96 -38.76 -5.94 41.04
#